data_AF-A0A412L0L8-F1
#
_entry.id   AF-A0A412L0L8-F1
#
_cell.length_a   1.000
_cell.length_b   1.000
_cell.length_c   1.000
_cell.angle_alpha   90.00
_cell.angle_beta   90.00
_cell.angle_gamma   90.00
#
_symmetry.space_group_name_H-M   'P 1'
#
loop_
_entity.id
_entity.type
_entity.pdbx_description
1 polymer ?
#
loop_
_entity_poly.entity_id
_entity_poly.type
_entity_poly.pdbx_seq_one_letter_code
_entity_poly.pdbx_strand_id
1 'polypeptide(L)'
;MEFRKDVKNRYFIYYLATVIICFVLGYVLLVSLDKISNPSLEELFISIYTVFTQFGMLIFSVLTIQTFATDYKAKNILFYKLMGYNWLRFFLEKVGVLLFWMSVMTLSGICLISILYQDFSLTIVTMFYFESALIYEILLASMWGFLLKSVIGSYVSNFAFWIIAMIASIANHKLSFLARYDASNPIFLRFNQYYNTGNTEYLDIIGNVIYTIILSGVILGIVCAFRKRWEKNGI
;
A
#
# COMPACT_ATOMS: atom_id res chain seq x y z
N MET A 1 -1.34 18.11 12.07
CA MET A 1 -0.07 18.84 11.81
C MET A 1 0.64 18.29 10.59
N GLU A 2 0.72 16.97 10.47
CA GLU A 2 1.31 16.24 9.33
C GLU A 2 0.77 16.69 7.97
N PHE A 3 -0.55 16.85 7.81
CA PHE A 3 -1.13 17.30 6.55
C PHE A 3 -0.57 18.66 6.05
N ARG A 4 -0.43 19.64 6.96
CA ARG A 4 0.13 20.96 6.63
C ARG A 4 1.63 20.88 6.30
N LYS A 5 2.36 19.98 6.97
CA LYS A 5 3.78 19.72 6.72
C LYS A 5 3.99 19.11 5.34
N ASP A 6 3.14 18.16 4.95
CA ASP A 6 3.21 17.50 3.64
C ASP A 6 2.92 18.46 2.49
N VAL A 7 1.92 19.33 2.64
CA VAL A 7 1.62 20.38 1.66
C VAL A 7 2.79 21.38 1.55
N LYS A 8 3.31 21.84 2.68
CA LYS A 8 4.40 22.84 2.71
C LYS A 8 5.71 22.30 2.13
N ASN A 9 6.03 21.04 2.43
CA ASN A 9 7.24 20.37 1.95
C ASN A 9 7.06 19.72 0.56
N ARG A 10 5.88 19.88 -0.05
CA ARG A 10 5.53 19.32 -1.35
C ARG A 10 5.70 17.80 -1.44
N TYR A 11 5.54 17.10 -0.30
CA TYR A 11 5.65 15.64 -0.28
C TYR A 11 4.59 14.97 -1.17
N PHE A 12 3.44 15.63 -1.35
CA PHE A 12 2.38 15.19 -2.27
C PHE A 12 2.85 15.00 -3.73
N ILE A 13 3.88 15.72 -4.18
CA ILE A 13 4.44 15.57 -5.52
C ILE A 13 5.12 14.20 -5.67
N TYR A 14 5.81 13.74 -4.63
CA TYR A 14 6.44 12.42 -4.64
C TYR A 14 5.40 11.31 -4.60
N TYR A 15 4.33 11.47 -3.81
CA TYR A 15 3.20 10.53 -3.80
C TYR A 15 2.53 10.44 -5.18
N LEU A 16 2.26 11.59 -5.82
CA LEU A 16 1.71 11.65 -7.17
C LEU A 16 2.64 10.97 -8.20
N ALA A 17 3.93 11.32 -8.19
CA ALA A 17 4.90 10.74 -9.12
C ALA A 17 4.99 9.22 -8.98
N THR A 18 4.97 8.72 -7.75
CA THR A 18 4.97 7.29 -7.47
C THR A 18 3.74 6.59 -8.02
N VAL A 19 2.54 7.14 -7.81
CA VAL A 19 1.32 6.57 -8.39
C VAL A 19 1.38 6.59 -9.91
N ILE A 20 1.80 7.70 -10.53
CA ILE A 20 1.96 7.80 -12.00
C ILE A 20 2.92 6.72 -12.51
N ILE A 21 4.05 6.51 -11.84
CA ILE A 21 5.02 5.47 -12.20
C ILE A 21 4.37 4.09 -12.16
N CYS A 22 3.57 3.76 -11.14
CA CYS A 22 2.89 2.46 -11.07
C CYS A 22 1.90 2.26 -12.24
N PHE A 23 1.16 3.30 -12.61
CA PHE A 23 0.25 3.25 -13.75
C PHE A 23 0.99 3.08 -15.09
N VAL A 24 2.06 3.85 -15.29
CA VAL A 24 2.91 3.75 -16.48
C VAL A 24 3.56 2.37 -16.57
N LEU A 25 4.07 1.83 -15.44
CA LEU A 25 4.63 0.48 -15.39
C LEU A 25 3.59 -0.57 -15.77
N GLY A 26 2.34 -0.43 -15.31
CA GLY A 26 1.27 -1.37 -15.69
C GLY A 26 1.00 -1.39 -17.18
N TYR A 27 0.99 -0.21 -17.82
CA TYR A 27 0.89 -0.12 -19.27
C TYR A 27 2.12 -0.72 -19.98
N VAL A 28 3.33 -0.40 -19.50
CA VAL A 28 4.59 -0.91 -20.07
C VAL A 28 4.68 -2.43 -19.97
N LEU A 29 4.18 -3.05 -18.89
CA LEU A 29 4.14 -4.50 -18.75
C LEU A 29 3.32 -5.15 -19.87
N LEU A 30 2.13 -4.61 -20.18
CA LEU A 30 1.28 -5.14 -21.26
C LEU A 30 1.92 -5.01 -22.64
N VAL A 31 2.51 -3.85 -22.93
CA VAL A 31 3.13 -3.58 -24.23
C VAL A 31 4.42 -4.39 -24.41
N SER A 32 5.21 -4.54 -23.34
CA SER A 32 6.55 -5.13 -23.41
C SER A 32 6.57 -6.64 -23.23
N LEU A 33 5.88 -7.14 -22.19
CA LEU A 33 5.87 -8.56 -21.85
C LEU A 33 4.78 -9.30 -22.61
N ASP A 34 3.56 -8.77 -22.58
CA ASP A 34 2.39 -9.45 -23.16
C ASP A 34 2.23 -9.13 -24.66
N LYS A 35 2.99 -8.17 -25.18
CA LYS A 35 2.98 -7.73 -26.59
C LYS A 35 1.59 -7.28 -27.07
N ILE A 36 0.76 -6.81 -26.16
CA ILE A 36 -0.59 -6.32 -26.46
C ILE A 36 -0.48 -4.85 -26.88
N SER A 37 -0.83 -4.56 -28.14
CA SER A 37 -0.69 -3.20 -28.70
C SER A 37 -1.87 -2.28 -28.35
N ASN A 38 -3.06 -2.85 -28.17
CA ASN A 38 -4.29 -2.14 -27.79
C ASN A 38 -4.95 -2.89 -26.62
N PRO A 39 -4.53 -2.64 -25.37
CA PRO A 39 -5.04 -3.36 -24.21
C PRO A 39 -6.50 -2.99 -23.95
N SER A 40 -7.32 -4.00 -23.60
CA SER A 40 -8.67 -3.77 -23.09
C SER A 40 -8.62 -3.07 -21.72
N LEU A 41 -9.72 -2.46 -21.30
CA LEU A 41 -9.80 -1.82 -19.97
C LEU A 41 -9.53 -2.83 -18.85
N GLU A 42 -10.01 -4.06 -19.00
CA GLU A 42 -9.85 -5.16 -18.05
C GLU A 42 -8.38 -5.58 -17.92
N GLU A 43 -7.73 -5.80 -19.06
CA GLU A 43 -6.30 -6.14 -19.14
C GLU A 43 -5.44 -5.03 -18.51
N LEU A 44 -5.77 -3.77 -18.81
CA LEU A 44 -5.08 -2.61 -18.24
C LEU A 44 -5.23 -2.54 -16.72
N PHE A 45 -6.45 -2.72 -16.20
CA PHE A 45 -6.67 -2.71 -14.75
C PHE A 45 -6.00 -3.87 -14.04
N ILE A 46 -6.03 -5.08 -14.60
CA ILE A 46 -5.34 -6.24 -14.03
C ILE A 46 -3.83 -6.01 -14.02
N SER A 47 -3.26 -5.49 -15.11
CA SER A 47 -1.82 -5.23 -15.20
C SER A 47 -1.37 -4.16 -14.20
N ILE A 48 -2.08 -3.03 -14.12
CA ILE A 48 -1.76 -1.99 -13.13
C ILE A 48 -1.94 -2.55 -11.72
N TYR A 49 -2.98 -3.33 -11.46
CA TYR A 49 -3.19 -3.95 -10.15
C TYR A 49 -2.05 -4.91 -9.79
N THR A 50 -1.51 -5.64 -10.76
CA THR A 50 -0.31 -6.49 -10.58
C THR A 50 0.90 -5.66 -10.17
N VAL A 51 1.09 -4.48 -10.77
CA VAL A 51 2.18 -3.57 -10.36
C VAL A 51 2.00 -3.13 -8.93
N PHE A 52 0.78 -2.76 -8.54
CA PHE A 52 0.49 -2.39 -7.16
C PHE A 52 0.81 -3.54 -6.22
N THR A 53 0.38 -4.76 -6.50
CA THR A 53 0.56 -5.87 -5.54
C THR A 53 1.96 -6.48 -5.50
N GLN A 54 2.70 -6.44 -6.60
CA GLN A 54 4.05 -7.02 -6.69
C GLN A 54 5.16 -6.00 -6.49
N PHE A 55 5.07 -4.85 -7.16
CA PHE A 55 6.07 -3.79 -7.10
C PHE A 55 5.73 -2.72 -6.06
N GLY A 56 4.46 -2.57 -5.66
CA GLY A 56 4.04 -1.59 -4.66
C GLY A 56 4.76 -1.76 -3.33
N MET A 57 4.97 -3.00 -2.89
CA MET A 57 5.76 -3.33 -1.70
C MET A 57 7.19 -2.79 -1.74
N LEU A 58 7.76 -2.55 -2.93
CA LEU A 58 9.07 -1.90 -3.12
C LEU A 58 8.93 -0.39 -3.23
N ILE A 59 7.98 0.07 -4.05
CA ILE A 59 7.86 1.47 -4.42
C ILE A 59 7.27 2.30 -3.27
N PHE A 60 6.12 1.89 -2.72
CA PHE A 60 5.42 2.63 -1.69
C PHE A 60 6.09 2.52 -0.32
N SER A 61 6.80 1.41 -0.06
CA SER A 61 7.46 1.21 1.23
C SER A 61 8.59 2.22 1.47
N VAL A 62 9.37 2.57 0.44
CA VAL A 62 10.44 3.58 0.56
C VAL A 62 9.88 4.92 1.01
N LEU A 63 8.83 5.42 0.34
CA LEU A 63 8.22 6.71 0.69
C LEU A 63 7.61 6.67 2.09
N THR A 64 6.84 5.63 2.38
CA THR A 64 6.21 5.44 3.68
C THR A 64 7.24 5.45 4.81
N ILE A 65 8.29 4.64 4.70
CA ILE A 65 9.36 4.52 5.70
C ILE A 65 10.13 5.84 5.85
N GLN A 66 10.41 6.53 4.73
CA GLN A 66 11.14 7.79 4.73
C GLN A 66 10.43 8.86 5.59
N THR A 67 9.09 8.88 5.62
CA THR A 67 8.35 9.85 6.45
C THR A 67 8.56 9.64 7.94
N PHE A 68 8.74 8.40 8.41
CA PHE A 68 9.06 8.09 9.80
C PHE A 68 10.53 8.38 10.10
N ALA A 69 11.43 7.93 9.23
CA ALA A 69 12.86 8.08 9.42
C ALA A 69 13.32 9.55 9.44
N THR A 70 12.70 10.41 8.63
CA THR A 70 13.00 11.85 8.62
C THR A 70 12.73 12.48 9.99
N ASP A 71 11.65 12.06 10.66
CA ASP A 71 11.32 12.57 11.99
C ASP A 71 12.21 12.01 13.10
N TYR A 72 12.68 10.77 12.97
CA TYR A 72 13.71 10.24 13.86
C TYR A 72 15.05 10.95 13.67
N LYS A 73 15.45 11.24 12.43
CA LYS A 73 16.74 11.90 12.12
C LYS A 73 16.77 13.34 12.59
N ALA A 74 15.66 14.07 12.40
CA ALA A 74 15.53 15.47 12.81
C ALA A 74 15.20 15.62 14.32
N LYS A 75 15.06 14.52 15.06
CA LYS A 75 14.60 14.50 16.46
C LYS A 75 13.26 15.23 16.66
N ASN A 76 12.41 15.23 15.63
CA ASN A 76 11.10 15.88 15.67
C ASN A 76 10.18 15.26 16.75
N ILE A 77 10.49 14.04 17.20
CA ILE A 77 9.79 13.33 18.26
C ILE A 77 9.83 14.04 19.59
N LEU A 78 10.92 14.75 19.91
CA LEU A 78 10.99 15.60 21.10
C LEU A 78 9.94 16.70 21.03
N PHE A 79 9.77 17.34 19.86
CA PHE A 79 8.73 18.36 19.66
C PHE A 79 7.32 17.77 19.74
N TYR A 80 7.06 16.61 19.14
CA TYR A 80 5.77 15.92 19.30
C TYR A 80 5.47 15.63 20.77
N LYS A 81 6.46 15.15 21.54
CA LYS A 81 6.30 14.88 22.98
C LYS A 81 6.02 16.16 23.79
N LEU A 82 6.72 17.26 23.49
CA LEU A 82 6.47 18.57 24.12
C LEU A 82 5.08 19.12 23.82
N MET A 83 4.52 18.81 22.64
CA MET A 83 3.15 19.16 22.26
C MET A 83 2.08 18.20 22.83
N GLY A 84 2.46 17.22 23.68
CA GLY A 84 1.54 16.27 24.30
C GLY A 84 1.08 15.14 23.38
N TYR A 85 1.77 14.88 22.26
CA TYR A 85 1.45 13.75 21.39
C TYR A 85 1.90 12.42 22.02
N ASN A 86 0.98 11.46 22.04
CA ASN A 86 1.27 10.06 22.36
C ASN A 86 1.71 9.30 21.10
N TRP A 87 2.43 8.18 21.28
CA TRP A 87 2.89 7.29 20.21
C TRP A 87 1.77 6.88 19.23
N LEU A 88 0.57 6.60 19.76
CA LEU A 88 -0.59 6.16 18.99
C LEU A 88 -1.10 7.29 18.09
N ARG A 89 -1.21 8.50 18.63
CA ARG A 89 -1.64 9.68 17.86
C ARG A 89 -0.64 10.01 16.77
N PHE A 90 0.66 9.94 17.07
CA PHE A 90 1.72 10.12 16.08
C PHE A 90 1.64 9.11 14.94
N PHE A 91 1.50 7.82 15.27
CA PHE A 91 1.40 6.76 14.27
C PHE A 91 0.14 6.90 13.39
N LEU A 92 -1.03 7.08 14.00
CA LEU A 92 -2.29 7.19 13.27
C LEU A 92 -2.38 8.47 12.42
N GLU A 93 -1.90 9.62 12.91
CA GLU A 93 -1.89 10.85 12.08
C GLU A 93 -0.98 10.68 10.86
N LYS A 94 0.18 10.01 10.98
CA LYS A 94 1.06 9.74 9.85
C LYS A 94 0.45 8.79 8.84
N VAL A 95 0.00 7.62 9.30
CA VAL A 95 -0.62 6.61 8.45
C VAL A 95 -1.84 7.20 7.76
N GLY A 96 -2.69 7.97 8.47
CA GLY A 96 -3.87 8.60 7.90
C GLY A 96 -3.57 9.60 6.79
N VAL A 97 -2.52 10.43 6.95
CA VAL A 97 -2.12 11.38 5.89
C VAL A 97 -1.53 10.66 4.68
N LEU A 98 -0.73 9.62 4.90
CA LEU A 98 -0.17 8.79 3.82
C LEU A 98 -1.29 8.10 3.04
N LEU A 99 -2.21 7.42 3.73
CA LEU A 99 -3.37 6.78 3.11
C LEU A 99 -4.20 7.79 2.34
N PHE A 100 -4.50 8.96 2.93
CA PHE A 100 -5.30 9.99 2.25
C PHE A 100 -4.68 10.44 0.93
N TRP A 101 -3.40 10.82 0.93
CA TRP A 101 -2.76 11.31 -0.30
C TRP A 101 -2.64 10.21 -1.34
N MET A 102 -2.17 9.03 -0.95
CA MET A 102 -1.98 7.91 -1.86
C MET A 102 -3.33 7.47 -2.46
N SER A 103 -4.37 7.35 -1.64
CA SER A 103 -5.74 7.02 -2.07
C SER A 103 -6.31 8.02 -3.07
N VAL A 104 -6.23 9.34 -2.78
CA VAL A 104 -6.74 10.37 -3.70
C VAL A 104 -6.05 10.28 -5.06
N MET A 105 -4.74 10.05 -5.09
CA MET A 105 -3.98 9.92 -6.33
C MET A 105 -4.30 8.62 -7.09
N THR A 106 -4.51 7.50 -6.39
CA THR A 106 -4.87 6.24 -7.04
C THR A 106 -6.28 6.25 -7.59
N LEU A 107 -7.26 6.72 -6.82
CA LEU A 107 -8.65 6.81 -7.25
C LEU A 107 -8.81 7.75 -8.44
N SER A 108 -8.11 8.89 -8.44
CA SER A 108 -8.11 9.79 -9.58
C SER A 108 -7.48 9.16 -10.82
N GLY A 109 -6.40 8.38 -10.67
CA GLY A 109 -5.81 7.60 -11.76
C GLY A 109 -6.79 6.58 -12.37
N ILE A 110 -7.52 5.84 -11.53
CA ILE A 110 -8.53 4.87 -11.99
C ILE A 110 -9.67 5.59 -12.73
N CYS A 111 -10.18 6.70 -12.16
CA CYS A 111 -11.19 7.53 -12.83
C CYS A 111 -10.73 8.01 -14.21
N LEU A 112 -9.48 8.46 -14.33
CA LEU A 112 -8.93 8.95 -15.59
C LEU A 112 -8.91 7.84 -16.65
N ILE A 113 -8.50 6.61 -16.30
CA ILE A 113 -8.54 5.47 -17.23
C ILE A 113 -9.98 5.17 -17.67
N SER A 114 -10.93 5.10 -16.73
CA SER A 114 -12.33 4.85 -17.05
C SER A 114 -12.93 5.93 -17.97
N ILE A 115 -12.53 7.20 -17.80
CA ILE A 115 -12.91 8.28 -18.72
C ILE A 115 -12.32 8.07 -20.11
N LEU A 116 -11.04 7.70 -20.22
CA LEU A 116 -10.35 7.49 -21.50
C LEU A 116 -10.96 6.34 -22.31
N TYR A 117 -11.38 5.27 -21.63
CA TYR A 117 -12.02 4.10 -22.24
C TYR A 117 -13.55 4.22 -22.37
N GLN A 118 -14.14 5.29 -21.83
CA GLN A 118 -15.59 5.53 -21.79
C GLN A 118 -16.41 4.40 -21.14
N ASP A 119 -15.81 3.64 -20.22
CA ASP A 119 -16.47 2.54 -19.51
C ASP A 119 -16.23 2.65 -18.01
N PHE A 120 -17.34 2.69 -17.26
CA PHE A 120 -17.38 2.82 -15.81
C PHE A 120 -17.87 1.55 -15.08
N SER A 121 -18.18 0.50 -15.83
CA SER A 121 -18.80 -0.73 -15.30
C SER A 121 -17.99 -1.37 -14.17
N LEU A 122 -16.66 -1.38 -14.32
CA LEU A 122 -15.73 -2.05 -13.40
C LEU A 122 -15.10 -1.10 -12.37
N THR A 123 -15.20 0.22 -12.59
CA THR A 123 -14.45 1.26 -11.87
C THR A 123 -14.57 1.14 -10.35
N ILE A 124 -15.78 0.98 -9.82
CA ILE A 124 -16.02 0.94 -8.37
C ILE A 124 -15.35 -0.28 -7.72
N VAL A 125 -15.46 -1.43 -8.38
CA VAL A 125 -14.86 -2.68 -7.89
C VAL A 125 -13.34 -2.56 -7.96
N THR A 126 -12.79 -2.03 -9.06
CA THR A 126 -11.36 -1.77 -9.20
C THR A 126 -10.85 -0.85 -8.10
N MET A 127 -11.53 0.27 -7.83
CA MET A 127 -11.17 1.19 -6.74
C MET A 127 -11.08 0.49 -5.40
N PHE A 128 -12.07 -0.35 -5.06
CA PHE A 128 -12.07 -1.07 -3.78
C PHE A 128 -10.88 -2.01 -3.62
N TYR A 129 -10.52 -2.75 -4.68
CA TYR A 129 -9.38 -3.68 -4.64
C TYR A 129 -8.04 -2.95 -4.56
N PHE A 130 -7.88 -1.86 -5.33
CA PHE A 130 -6.68 -1.03 -5.27
C PHE A 130 -6.49 -0.38 -3.89
N GLU A 131 -7.56 0.16 -3.30
CA GLU A 131 -7.53 0.71 -1.94
C GLU A 131 -7.16 -0.36 -0.92
N SER A 132 -7.72 -1.56 -1.04
CA SER A 132 -7.42 -2.68 -0.15
C SER A 132 -5.93 -3.06 -0.18
N ALA A 133 -5.36 -3.17 -1.38
CA ALA A 133 -3.93 -3.44 -1.55
C ALA A 133 -3.07 -2.30 -1.00
N LEU A 134 -3.39 -1.05 -1.33
CA LEU A 134 -2.66 0.14 -0.89
C LEU A 134 -2.66 0.29 0.64
N ILE A 135 -3.78 0.03 1.30
CA ILE A 135 -3.89 0.04 2.76
C ILE A 135 -2.95 -1.02 3.37
N TYR A 136 -2.95 -2.23 2.82
CA TYR A 136 -2.07 -3.32 3.28
C TYR A 136 -0.59 -2.92 3.22
N GLU A 137 -0.15 -2.37 2.09
CA GLU A 137 1.26 -2.02 1.88
C GLU A 137 1.71 -0.87 2.78
N ILE A 138 0.90 0.20 2.88
CA ILE A 138 1.22 1.35 3.71
C ILE A 138 1.23 0.97 5.18
N LEU A 139 0.31 0.13 5.65
CA LEU A 139 0.27 -0.32 7.04
C LEU A 139 1.52 -1.14 7.40
N LEU A 140 1.89 -2.12 6.56
CA LEU A 140 3.10 -2.92 6.80
C LEU A 140 4.37 -2.08 6.77
N ALA A 141 4.53 -1.22 5.77
CA ALA A 141 5.70 -0.34 5.67
C ALA A 141 5.75 0.66 6.84
N SER A 142 4.61 1.17 7.29
CA SER A 142 4.52 2.05 8.46
C SER A 142 4.90 1.35 9.75
N MET A 143 4.54 0.07 9.92
CA MET A 143 4.97 -0.73 11.07
C MET A 143 6.49 -0.81 11.13
N TRP A 144 7.15 -1.20 10.04
CA TRP A 144 8.61 -1.29 9.98
C TRP A 144 9.30 0.07 10.08
N GLY A 145 8.70 1.10 9.47
CA GLY A 145 9.12 2.49 9.60
C GLY A 145 9.04 2.98 11.04
N PHE A 146 8.03 2.57 11.81
CA PHE A 146 7.92 2.92 13.22
C PHE A 146 8.94 2.16 14.10
N LEU A 147 9.13 0.87 13.86
CA LEU A 147 9.95 0.01 14.72
C LEU A 147 11.46 0.29 14.65
N LEU A 148 11.94 0.73 13.49
CA LEU A 148 13.36 0.90 13.20
C LEU A 148 13.68 2.36 12.84
N LYS A 149 14.80 2.87 13.34
CA LYS A 149 15.25 4.25 13.11
C LYS A 149 15.83 4.48 11.70
N SER A 150 16.41 3.44 11.12
CA SER A 150 17.13 3.51 9.84
C SER A 150 16.19 3.17 8.68
N VAL A 151 16.17 4.04 7.65
CA VAL A 151 15.43 3.81 6.39
C VAL A 151 15.80 2.45 5.80
N ILE A 152 17.10 2.17 5.68
CA ILE A 152 17.61 0.93 5.09
C ILE A 152 17.17 -0.28 5.92
N GLY A 153 17.27 -0.18 7.25
CA GLY A 153 16.88 -1.26 8.16
C GLY A 153 15.39 -1.58 8.08
N SER A 154 14.53 -0.55 8.09
CA SER A 154 13.09 -0.70 7.89
C SER A 154 12.75 -1.30 6.54
N TYR A 155 13.39 -0.81 5.47
CA TYR A 155 13.10 -1.25 4.10
C TYR A 155 13.50 -2.71 3.89
N VAL A 156 14.72 -3.10 4.27
CA VAL A 156 15.19 -4.48 4.15
C VAL A 156 14.34 -5.43 4.99
N SER A 157 13.89 -5.00 6.18
CA SER A 157 13.01 -5.81 7.04
C SER A 157 11.63 -5.99 6.43
N ASN A 158 11.05 -4.92 5.87
CA ASN A 158 9.78 -4.98 5.14
C ASN A 158 9.87 -5.91 3.92
N PHE A 159 10.95 -5.78 3.15
CA PHE A 159 11.21 -6.59 1.96
C PHE A 159 11.44 -8.06 2.31
N ALA A 160 12.23 -8.36 3.34
CA ALA A 160 12.46 -9.72 3.81
C ALA A 160 11.16 -10.37 4.32
N PHE A 161 10.35 -9.63 5.09
CA PHE A 161 9.04 -10.09 5.52
C PHE A 161 8.14 -10.45 4.34
N TRP A 162 8.09 -9.58 3.32
CA TRP A 162 7.30 -9.83 2.12
C TRP A 162 7.75 -11.08 1.37
N ILE A 163 9.06 -11.28 1.12
CA ILE A 163 9.57 -12.50 0.48
C ILE A 163 9.20 -13.74 1.28
N ILE A 164 9.40 -13.72 2.60
CA ILE A 164 9.08 -14.86 3.47
C ILE A 164 7.58 -15.16 3.42
N ALA A 165 6.74 -14.12 3.48
CA ALA A 165 5.29 -14.24 3.41
C ALA A 165 4.83 -14.83 2.07
N MET A 166 5.43 -14.40 0.95
CA MET A 166 5.16 -14.93 -0.38
C MET A 166 5.56 -16.41 -0.48
N ILE A 167 6.78 -16.76 -0.08
CA ILE A 167 7.25 -18.16 -0.10
C ILE A 167 6.37 -19.04 0.78
N ALA A 168 5.98 -18.57 1.98
CA ALA A 168 5.10 -19.28 2.88
C ALA A 168 3.70 -19.48 2.28
N SER A 169 3.16 -18.47 1.60
CA SER A 169 1.87 -18.52 0.89
C SER A 169 1.87 -19.59 -0.20
N ILE A 170 2.96 -19.65 -1.00
CA ILE A 170 3.11 -20.64 -2.07
C ILE A 170 3.30 -22.05 -1.49
N ALA A 171 4.09 -22.19 -0.43
CA ALA A 171 4.40 -23.49 0.19
C ALA A 171 3.20 -24.11 0.91
N ASN A 172 2.29 -23.30 1.46
CA ASN A 172 1.13 -23.78 2.20
C ASN A 172 -0.08 -22.88 2.01
N HIS A 173 -1.14 -23.43 1.41
CA HIS A 173 -2.39 -22.71 1.14
C HIS A 173 -3.06 -22.14 2.42
N LYS A 174 -2.80 -22.71 3.60
CA LYS A 174 -3.27 -22.17 4.89
C LYS A 174 -2.54 -20.89 5.32
N LEU A 175 -1.36 -20.62 4.78
CA LEU A 175 -0.54 -19.42 5.04
C LEU A 175 -0.75 -18.32 3.99
N SER A 176 -1.66 -18.53 3.04
CA SER A 176 -2.00 -17.55 2.00
C SER A 176 -2.47 -16.19 2.54
N PHE A 177 -2.94 -16.12 3.80
CA PHE A 177 -3.28 -14.86 4.44
C PHE A 177 -2.07 -13.95 4.69
N LEU A 178 -0.84 -14.47 4.73
CA LEU A 178 0.36 -13.65 4.95
C LEU A 178 0.70 -12.77 3.75
N ALA A 179 0.33 -13.19 2.54
CA ALA A 179 0.53 -12.48 1.29
C ALA A 179 -0.81 -12.41 0.52
N ARG A 180 -1.84 -11.84 1.17
CA ARG A 180 -3.23 -11.91 0.68
C ARG A 180 -3.43 -11.26 -0.68
N TYR A 181 -2.78 -10.11 -0.92
CA TYR A 181 -2.92 -9.35 -2.16
C TYR A 181 -1.90 -9.73 -3.23
N ASP A 182 -0.95 -10.62 -2.93
CA ASP A 182 0.07 -11.03 -3.88
C ASP A 182 -0.55 -11.70 -5.12
N ALA A 183 0.08 -11.54 -6.29
CA ALA A 183 -0.46 -12.10 -7.53
C ALA A 183 -0.53 -13.63 -7.54
N SER A 184 0.30 -14.31 -6.74
CA SER A 184 0.25 -15.76 -6.56
C SER A 184 -0.93 -16.22 -5.71
N ASN A 185 -1.65 -15.30 -5.05
CA ASN A 185 -2.72 -15.63 -4.14
C ASN A 185 -4.00 -16.03 -4.89
N PRO A 186 -4.76 -17.04 -4.40
CA PRO A 186 -6.07 -17.40 -4.94
C PRO A 186 -7.05 -16.22 -5.08
N ILE A 187 -6.96 -15.21 -4.21
CA ILE A 187 -7.83 -14.03 -4.26
C ILE A 187 -7.54 -13.18 -5.50
N PHE A 188 -6.26 -13.01 -5.86
CA PHE A 188 -5.88 -12.32 -7.09
C PHE A 188 -6.35 -13.08 -8.33
N LEU A 189 -6.20 -14.42 -8.32
CA LEU A 189 -6.66 -15.27 -9.43
C LEU A 189 -8.18 -15.20 -9.61
N ARG A 190 -8.95 -15.20 -8.52
CA ARG A 190 -10.41 -15.00 -8.56
C ARG A 190 -10.78 -13.59 -9.05
N PHE A 191 -10.04 -12.57 -8.64
CA PHE A 191 -10.25 -11.22 -9.14
C PHE A 191 -10.00 -11.13 -10.66
N ASN A 192 -8.98 -11.79 -11.18
CA ASN A 192 -8.76 -11.91 -12.63
C ASN A 192 -9.91 -12.69 -13.31
N GLN A 193 -10.41 -13.76 -12.71
CA GLN A 193 -11.59 -14.48 -13.22
C GLN A 193 -12.85 -13.62 -13.26
N TYR A 194 -13.03 -12.70 -12.31
CA TYR A 194 -14.14 -11.74 -12.33
C TYR A 194 -14.11 -10.87 -13.58
N TYR A 195 -12.96 -10.30 -13.95
CA TYR A 195 -12.86 -9.49 -15.17
C TYR A 195 -13.20 -10.31 -16.43
N ASN A 196 -12.73 -11.56 -16.51
CA ASN A 196 -13.00 -12.40 -17.69
C ASN A 196 -14.44 -12.92 -17.79
N THR A 197 -15.18 -13.00 -16.68
CA THR A 197 -16.51 -13.66 -16.63
C THR A 197 -17.65 -12.74 -16.23
N GLY A 198 -17.38 -11.59 -15.64
CA GLY A 198 -18.37 -10.70 -15.02
C GLY A 198 -19.08 -11.28 -13.79
N ASN A 199 -18.74 -12.51 -13.35
CA ASN A 199 -19.45 -13.18 -12.26
C ASN A 199 -19.01 -12.64 -10.89
N THR A 200 -19.94 -11.99 -10.19
CA THR A 200 -19.73 -11.39 -8.87
C THR A 200 -19.38 -12.38 -7.76
N GLU A 201 -19.61 -13.69 -7.95
CA GLU A 201 -19.22 -14.73 -6.98
C GLU A 201 -17.71 -14.83 -6.77
N TYR A 202 -16.91 -14.38 -7.74
CA TYR A 202 -15.46 -14.35 -7.62
C TYR A 202 -14.94 -13.16 -6.80
N LEU A 203 -15.81 -12.20 -6.44
CA LEU A 203 -15.44 -11.05 -5.61
C LEU A 203 -15.42 -11.42 -4.13
N ASP A 204 -14.32 -11.12 -3.45
CA ASP A 204 -14.14 -11.32 -2.01
C ASP A 204 -14.05 -9.98 -1.26
N ILE A 205 -15.12 -9.19 -1.38
CA ILE A 205 -15.21 -7.86 -0.75
C ILE A 205 -15.20 -8.00 0.77
N ILE A 206 -16.05 -8.87 1.31
CA ILE A 206 -16.20 -9.06 2.76
C ILE A 206 -14.89 -9.58 3.36
N GLY A 207 -14.23 -10.56 2.73
CA GLY A 207 -12.96 -11.07 3.21
C GLY A 207 -11.87 -10.02 3.22
N ASN A 208 -11.82 -9.11 2.23
CA ASN A 208 -10.86 -8.01 2.19
C ASN A 208 -11.10 -7.00 3.31
N VAL A 209 -12.36 -6.65 3.61
CA VAL A 209 -12.69 -5.77 4.75
C VAL A 209 -12.26 -6.42 6.07
N ILE A 210 -12.63 -7.68 6.30
CA ILE A 210 -12.27 -8.42 7.52
C ILE A 210 -10.76 -8.49 7.67
N TYR A 211 -10.04 -8.80 6.59
CA TYR A 211 -8.60 -8.90 6.61
C TYR A 211 -7.93 -7.57 6.98
N THR A 212 -8.36 -6.46 6.38
CA THR A 212 -7.82 -5.13 6.68
C THR A 212 -8.05 -4.74 8.14
N ILE A 213 -9.21 -5.07 8.72
CA ILE A 213 -9.51 -4.84 10.14
C ILE A 213 -8.56 -5.66 11.02
N ILE A 214 -8.41 -6.96 10.75
CA ILE A 214 -7.54 -7.85 11.52
C ILE A 214 -6.07 -7.38 11.42
N LEU A 215 -5.59 -7.09 10.21
CA LEU A 215 -4.24 -6.59 9.96
C LEU A 215 -3.97 -5.30 10.72
N SER A 216 -4.90 -4.34 10.67
CA SER A 216 -4.80 -3.08 11.41
C SER A 216 -4.70 -3.33 12.92
N GLY A 217 -5.51 -4.25 13.45
CA GLY A 217 -5.47 -4.65 14.86
C GLY A 217 -4.12 -5.28 15.25
N VAL A 218 -3.59 -6.19 14.42
CA VAL A 218 -2.29 -6.84 14.65
C VAL A 218 -1.17 -5.81 14.64
N ILE A 219 -1.15 -4.91 13.65
CA ILE A 219 -0.12 -3.87 13.53
C ILE A 219 -0.17 -2.91 14.72
N LEU A 220 -1.37 -2.45 15.11
CA LEU A 220 -1.53 -1.62 16.31
C LEU A 220 -1.07 -2.35 17.58
N GLY A 221 -1.33 -3.66 17.69
CA GLY A 221 -0.83 -4.50 18.78
C GLY A 221 0.70 -4.54 18.83
N ILE A 222 1.36 -4.73 17.69
CA ILE A 222 2.83 -4.72 17.57
C ILE A 222 3.38 -3.33 17.93
N VAL A 223 2.84 -2.26 17.34
CA VAL A 223 3.27 -0.89 17.62
C VAL A 223 3.09 -0.54 19.11
N CYS A 224 2.01 -1.01 19.74
CA CYS A 224 1.76 -0.86 21.18
C CYS A 224 2.81 -1.60 22.02
N ALA A 225 3.11 -2.87 21.70
CA ALA A 225 4.11 -3.66 22.40
C ALA A 225 5.51 -3.01 22.33
N PHE A 226 5.83 -2.40 21.18
CA PHE A 226 7.10 -1.72 20.93
C PHE A 226 7.04 -0.20 21.16
N ARG A 227 6.04 0.33 21.87
CA ARG A 227 5.91 1.78 22.15
C ARG A 227 7.15 2.41 22.76
N LYS A 228 7.91 1.67 23.57
CA LYS A 228 9.17 2.14 24.18
C LYS A 228 10.26 2.39 23.14
N ARG A 229 10.22 1.73 21.98
CA ARG A 229 11.17 1.98 20.88
C ARG A 229 10.95 3.32 20.23
N TRP A 230 9.71 3.79 20.13
CA TRP A 230 9.42 5.12 19.59
C TRP A 230 10.12 6.22 20.39
N GLU A 231 10.04 6.14 21.72
CA GLU A 231 10.74 7.09 22.59
C GLU A 231 12.26 6.98 22.44
N LYS A 232 12.81 5.76 22.39
CA LYS A 232 14.26 5.54 22.22
C LYS A 232 14.77 6.01 20.85
N ASN A 233 13.98 5.85 19.79
CA ASN A 233 14.36 6.23 18.44
C ASN A 233 14.34 7.75 18.24
N GLY A 234 13.49 8.45 19.00
CA GLY A 234 13.25 9.89 18.91
C GLY A 234 14.12 10.78 19.80
N ILE A 235 14.89 10.21 20.73
CA ILE A 235 15.86 10.90 21.61
C ILE A 235 17.27 10.73 21.02
#